data_AF-A0A429F5D4-F1
#
_entry.id   AF-A0A429F5D4-F1
#
_cell.length_a   1.000
_cell.length_b   1.000
_cell.length_c   1.000
_cell.angle_alpha   90.00
_cell.angle_beta   90.00
_cell.angle_gamma   90.00
#
_symmetry.space_group_name_H-M   'P 1'
#
loop_
_entity.id
_entity.type
_entity.pdbx_description
1 polymer ?
#
loop_
_entity_poly.entity_id
_entity_poly.type
_entity_poly.pdbx_seq_one_letter_code
_entity_poly.pdbx_strand_id
1 'polypeptide(L)'
;MSQSPDDGEWTKEKPKAVSCSRDDAYLKVLKVGDGSANCGAERGEIDGALWWRHGEDDEEIALCVERRLHVGDCFLANDGPEENTVSISNGDLMTTWPCGSNSVPGTYEHILKVTALTRGDCPPADRSVDWDFRGGKLCTRIV
;
A
#
# COMPACT_ATOMS: atom_id res chain seq x y z
N MET A 1 -14.12 -8.29 10.13
CA MET A 1 -13.49 -9.57 9.75
C MET A 1 -12.24 -9.22 8.99
N SER A 2 -11.13 -9.02 9.69
CA SER A 2 -9.82 -8.82 9.04
C SER A 2 -9.21 -10.21 8.92
N GLN A 3 -9.11 -10.72 7.70
CA GLN A 3 -8.47 -11.99 7.42
C GLN A 3 -6.99 -11.86 7.79
N SER A 4 -6.57 -12.64 8.78
CA SER A 4 -5.16 -12.98 8.94
C SER A 4 -4.78 -13.84 7.72
N PRO A 5 -3.71 -13.52 7.00
CA PRO A 5 -3.15 -14.49 6.05
C PRO A 5 -2.57 -15.63 6.88
N ASP A 6 -3.25 -16.78 6.87
CA ASP A 6 -2.73 -18.02 7.45
C ASP A 6 -1.51 -18.53 6.64
N ASP A 7 -0.57 -19.15 7.38
CA ASP A 7 0.46 -20.11 6.97
C ASP A 7 1.89 -19.63 6.59
N GLY A 8 2.32 -18.44 7.01
CA GLY A 8 3.74 -18.08 7.07
C GLY A 8 4.22 -17.94 8.51
N GLU A 9 5.32 -18.59 8.91
CA GLU A 9 6.04 -18.15 10.12
C GLU A 9 6.44 -16.69 9.89
N TRP A 10 5.98 -15.79 10.75
CA TRP A 10 6.46 -14.41 10.77
C TRP A 10 7.99 -14.44 10.85
N THR A 11 8.64 -13.65 9.99
CA THR A 11 10.09 -13.52 10.08
C THR A 11 10.47 -13.08 11.49
N LYS A 12 11.37 -13.84 12.12
CA LYS A 12 11.94 -13.50 13.44
C LYS A 12 13.04 -12.45 13.31
N GLU A 13 13.47 -12.14 12.08
CA GLU A 13 14.49 -11.14 11.83
C GLU A 13 13.91 -9.74 12.00
N LYS A 14 14.61 -8.93 12.79
CA LYS A 14 14.24 -7.52 12.97
C LYS A 14 14.34 -6.80 11.62
N PRO A 15 13.30 -6.06 11.20
CA PRO A 15 13.35 -5.26 9.98
C PRO A 15 14.53 -4.28 10.01
N LYS A 16 15.19 -4.12 8.86
CA LYS A 16 16.28 -3.16 8.70
C LYS A 16 15.72 -1.75 8.64
N ALA A 17 16.06 -0.92 9.62
CA ALA A 17 15.80 0.52 9.55
C ALA A 17 16.71 1.17 8.51
N VAL A 18 16.12 1.97 7.63
CA VAL A 18 16.82 2.73 6.58
C VAL A 18 16.40 4.20 6.61
N SER A 19 17.19 5.08 6.00
CA SER A 19 16.78 6.47 5.80
C SER A 19 15.54 6.53 4.91
N CYS A 20 14.58 7.39 5.24
CA CYS A 20 13.35 7.60 4.47
C CYS A 20 13.58 8.09 3.03
N SER A 21 14.79 8.57 2.72
CA SER A 21 15.16 9.08 1.39
C SER A 21 15.74 8.01 0.46
N ARG A 22 15.88 6.76 0.92
CA ARG A 22 16.41 5.66 0.11
C ARG A 22 15.30 5.01 -0.70
N ASP A 23 15.64 4.53 -1.88
CA ASP A 23 14.69 3.83 -2.76
C ASP A 23 14.21 2.49 -2.18
N ASP A 24 14.99 1.88 -1.26
CA ASP A 24 14.62 0.67 -0.51
C ASP A 24 13.86 0.96 0.79
N ALA A 25 13.42 2.21 1.01
CA ALA A 25 12.59 2.58 2.15
C ALA A 25 11.10 2.37 1.83
N TYR A 26 10.58 1.16 2.04
CA TYR A 26 9.21 0.81 1.66
C TYR A 26 8.13 1.36 2.60
N LEU A 27 8.38 1.35 3.90
CA LEU A 27 7.43 1.72 4.93
C LEU A 27 8.04 2.77 5.86
N LYS A 28 7.24 3.75 6.26
CA LYS A 28 7.56 4.69 7.33
C LYS A 28 6.69 4.37 8.54
N VAL A 29 7.33 4.11 9.68
CA VAL A 29 6.62 4.02 10.95
C VAL A 29 6.20 5.41 11.38
N LEU A 30 4.90 5.60 11.60
CA LEU A 30 4.34 6.87 12.06
C LEU A 30 4.29 6.92 13.58
N LYS A 31 3.77 5.85 14.20
CA LYS A 31 3.54 5.75 15.64
C LYS A 31 3.46 4.27 16.05
N VAL A 32 3.84 4.00 17.30
CA VAL A 32 3.46 2.78 18.02
C VAL A 32 2.49 3.20 19.12
N GLY A 33 1.34 2.54 19.22
CA GLY A 33 0.30 2.84 20.20
C GLY A 33 -0.20 1.59 20.90
N ASP A 34 -1.05 1.78 21.88
CA ASP A 34 -1.74 0.77 22.69
C ASP A 34 -3.06 0.29 22.05
N GLY A 35 -3.18 0.40 20.73
CA GLY A 35 -4.35 -0.07 19.99
C GLY A 35 -4.56 0.64 18.65
N SER A 36 -5.24 -0.04 17.73
CA SER A 36 -5.44 0.44 16.34
C SER A 36 -6.17 1.77 16.21
N ALA A 37 -7.00 2.15 17.19
CA ALA A 37 -7.68 3.45 17.24
C ALA A 37 -6.69 4.63 17.20
N ASN A 38 -5.44 4.41 17.61
CA ASN A 38 -4.38 5.41 17.58
C ASN A 38 -3.79 5.68 16.19
N CYS A 39 -4.11 4.86 15.18
CA CYS A 39 -3.49 4.94 13.86
C CYS A 39 -4.21 5.88 12.89
N GLY A 40 -5.33 6.49 13.30
CA GLY A 40 -5.89 7.67 12.66
C GLY A 40 -6.21 7.56 11.17
N ALA A 41 -6.49 6.35 10.66
CA ALA A 41 -6.88 6.18 9.26
C ALA A 41 -8.29 6.77 9.06
N GLU A 42 -8.41 7.85 8.28
CA GLU A 42 -9.71 8.31 7.81
C GLU A 42 -10.34 7.20 6.94
N ARG A 43 -11.56 6.79 7.28
CA ARG A 43 -12.22 5.69 6.57
C ARG A 43 -12.48 6.11 5.12
N GLY A 44 -11.89 5.36 4.19
CA GLY A 44 -12.16 5.50 2.76
C GLY A 44 -11.19 6.38 1.99
N GLU A 45 -10.23 7.05 2.64
CA GLU A 45 -9.15 7.74 1.93
C GLU A 45 -8.05 6.74 1.52
N ILE A 46 -7.59 6.84 0.28
CA ILE A 46 -6.41 6.12 -0.20
C ILE A 46 -5.18 6.99 0.06
N ASP A 47 -4.53 6.76 1.19
CA ASP A 47 -3.34 7.50 1.63
C ASP A 47 -2.13 6.59 1.84
N GLY A 48 -2.31 5.28 1.65
CA GLY A 48 -1.30 4.26 1.93
C GLY A 48 -0.97 4.17 3.42
N ALA A 49 -1.89 4.53 4.32
CA ALA A 49 -1.76 4.28 5.74
C ALA A 49 -2.40 2.95 6.12
N LEU A 50 -1.72 2.19 6.98
CA LEU A 50 -2.23 0.92 7.51
C LEU A 50 -1.66 0.68 8.90
N TRP A 51 -2.20 -0.30 9.59
CA TRP A 51 -1.72 -0.69 10.90
C TRP A 51 -1.70 -2.20 11.06
N TRP A 52 -0.73 -2.67 11.84
CA TRP A 52 -0.68 -4.04 12.33
C TRP A 52 -0.82 -4.03 13.84
N ARG A 53 -1.46 -5.06 14.38
CA ARG A 53 -1.60 -5.24 15.83
C ARG A 53 -0.93 -6.53 16.28
N HIS A 54 -0.43 -6.52 17.50
CA HIS A 54 0.10 -7.67 18.20
C HIS A 54 -0.35 -7.63 19.66
N GLY A 55 -0.68 -8.78 20.24
CA GLY A 55 -1.22 -8.91 21.59
C GLY A 55 -2.71 -9.25 21.62
N GLU A 56 -3.22 -9.50 22.83
CA GLU A 56 -4.63 -9.78 23.13
C GLU A 56 -5.16 -8.73 24.13
N ASP A 57 -6.45 -8.41 24.01
CA ASP A 57 -7.20 -7.54 24.92
C ASP A 57 -6.47 -6.24 25.34
N ASP A 58 -6.16 -6.10 26.62
CA ASP A 58 -5.64 -4.88 27.26
C ASP A 58 -4.14 -4.65 27.02
N GLU A 59 -3.45 -5.57 26.33
CA GLU A 59 -2.02 -5.50 25.98
C GLU A 59 -1.80 -5.41 24.45
N GLU A 60 -2.75 -4.79 23.73
CA GLU A 60 -2.62 -4.57 22.29
C GLU A 60 -1.54 -3.51 21.97
N ILE A 61 -0.56 -3.87 21.15
CA ILE A 61 0.36 -2.93 20.52
C ILE A 61 -0.04 -2.78 19.05
N ALA A 62 -0.28 -1.54 18.63
CA ALA A 62 -0.53 -1.20 17.24
C ALA A 62 0.68 -0.46 16.64
N LEU A 63 1.16 -0.97 15.50
CA LEU A 63 2.16 -0.34 14.66
C LEU A 63 1.47 0.38 13.51
N CYS A 64 1.46 1.71 13.56
CA CYS A 64 0.89 2.54 12.51
C CYS A 64 1.98 2.87 11.49
N VAL A 65 1.71 2.57 10.21
CA VAL A 65 2.67 2.78 9.12
C VAL A 65 2.06 3.49 7.94
N GLU A 66 2.96 3.97 7.10
CA GLU A 66 2.66 4.60 5.85
C GLU A 66 3.53 3.99 4.74
N ARG A 67 2.94 3.62 3.60
CA ARG A 67 3.68 3.23 2.40
C ARG A 67 4.43 4.43 1.82
N ARG A 68 5.70 4.23 1.51
CA ARG A 68 6.56 5.18 0.80
C ARG A 68 6.63 4.78 -0.68
N LEU A 69 5.70 5.29 -1.47
CA LEU A 69 5.68 5.07 -2.92
C LEU A 69 6.72 5.95 -3.62
N HIS A 70 7.41 5.38 -4.59
CA HIS A 70 8.28 6.10 -5.51
C HIS A 70 7.85 5.87 -6.96
N VAL A 71 8.21 6.81 -7.85
CA VAL A 71 8.01 6.62 -9.29
C VAL A 71 8.78 5.39 -9.73
N GLY A 72 8.10 4.48 -10.44
CA GLY A 72 8.66 3.21 -10.87
C GLY A 72 8.30 2.03 -9.99
N ASP A 73 7.81 2.24 -8.75
CA ASP A 73 7.32 1.17 -7.89
C ASP A 73 6.15 0.46 -8.55
N CYS A 74 6.04 -0.84 -8.29
CA CYS A 74 4.88 -1.63 -8.69
C CYS A 74 4.22 -2.31 -7.50
N PHE A 75 2.90 -2.29 -7.54
CA PHE A 75 2.02 -2.88 -6.54
C PHE A 75 0.84 -3.56 -7.24
N LEU A 76 0.16 -4.43 -6.51
CA LEU A 76 -0.94 -5.24 -7.01
C LEU A 76 -2.26 -4.49 -6.87
N ALA A 77 -3.21 -4.77 -7.75
CA ALA A 77 -4.54 -4.17 -7.71
C ALA A 77 -5.60 -5.14 -8.24
N ASN A 78 -6.86 -4.80 -8.00
CA ASN A 78 -8.01 -5.62 -8.40
C ASN A 78 -8.90 -4.92 -9.42
N ASP A 79 -9.78 -5.69 -10.03
CA ASP A 79 -10.89 -5.11 -10.80
C ASP A 79 -11.74 -4.19 -9.92
N GLY A 80 -12.24 -3.11 -10.52
CA GLY A 80 -13.16 -2.19 -9.88
C GLY A 80 -14.62 -2.64 -9.93
N PRO A 81 -15.53 -1.90 -9.28
CA PRO A 81 -16.95 -2.23 -9.26
C PRO A 81 -17.63 -2.09 -10.64
N GLU A 82 -17.03 -1.32 -11.55
CA GLU A 82 -17.52 -1.11 -12.91
C GLU A 82 -16.65 -1.86 -13.93
N GLU A 83 -17.24 -2.24 -15.05
CA GLU A 83 -16.53 -2.96 -16.12
C GLU A 83 -15.33 -2.13 -16.62
N ASN A 84 -14.17 -2.78 -16.76
CA ASN A 84 -12.92 -2.15 -17.21
C ASN A 84 -12.40 -1.04 -16.27
N THR A 85 -12.77 -1.05 -14.99
CA THR A 85 -12.18 -0.17 -13.96
C THR A 85 -11.24 -0.95 -13.06
N VAL A 86 -10.33 -0.24 -12.37
CA VAL A 86 -9.39 -0.81 -11.41
C VAL A 86 -9.67 -0.21 -10.04
N SER A 87 -9.65 -1.04 -9.00
CA SER A 87 -9.75 -0.61 -7.62
C SER A 87 -8.48 -0.91 -6.83
N ILE A 88 -8.22 -0.04 -5.85
CA ILE A 88 -7.13 -0.20 -4.89
C ILE A 88 -7.63 0.09 -3.49
N SER A 89 -7.00 -0.56 -2.52
CA SER A 89 -7.12 -0.28 -1.09
C SER A 89 -5.76 0.13 -0.50
N ASN A 90 -5.77 0.66 0.72
CA ASN A 90 -4.51 0.90 1.45
C ASN A 90 -3.71 -0.39 1.68
N GLY A 91 -4.37 -1.56 1.73
CA GLY A 91 -3.70 -2.86 1.80
C GLY A 91 -2.93 -3.18 0.52
N ASP A 92 -3.51 -2.88 -0.64
CA ASP A 92 -2.90 -3.15 -1.93
C ASP A 92 -1.64 -2.30 -2.16
N LEU A 93 -1.66 -1.06 -1.69
CA LEU A 93 -0.48 -0.19 -1.68
C LEU A 93 0.69 -0.75 -0.83
N MET A 94 0.42 -1.63 0.14
CA MET A 94 1.48 -2.27 0.94
C MET A 94 2.23 -3.37 0.17
N THR A 95 1.69 -3.82 -0.96
CA THR A 95 2.36 -4.83 -1.78
C THR A 95 3.56 -4.22 -2.53
N THR A 96 4.56 -5.05 -2.77
CA THR A 96 5.68 -4.73 -3.66
C THR A 96 5.80 -5.89 -4.63
N TRP A 97 5.75 -5.59 -5.93
CA TRP A 97 5.74 -6.62 -6.96
C TRP A 97 6.69 -6.27 -8.12
N PRO A 98 7.30 -7.27 -8.79
CA PRO A 98 8.10 -7.00 -9.97
C PRO A 98 7.21 -6.48 -11.13
N CYS A 99 7.48 -5.27 -11.62
CA CYS A 99 6.72 -4.66 -12.71
C CYS A 99 6.65 -5.47 -14.01
N GLY A 100 7.65 -6.33 -14.26
CA GLY A 100 7.70 -7.18 -15.46
C GLY A 100 7.22 -8.61 -15.21
N SER A 101 6.59 -8.87 -14.06
CA SER A 101 6.01 -10.18 -13.79
C SER A 101 4.81 -10.42 -14.70
N ASN A 102 4.72 -11.60 -15.28
CA ASN A 102 3.53 -12.04 -16.04
C ASN A 102 2.53 -12.79 -15.15
N SER A 103 2.78 -12.83 -13.84
CA SER A 103 1.91 -13.46 -12.86
C SER A 103 1.69 -12.55 -11.67
N VAL A 104 0.48 -12.64 -11.14
CA VAL A 104 0.02 -12.04 -9.90
C VAL A 104 -0.45 -13.15 -8.96
N PRO A 105 -0.34 -12.99 -7.63
CA PRO A 105 -0.93 -13.92 -6.67
C PRO A 105 -2.45 -13.99 -6.89
N GLY A 106 -3.06 -15.17 -6.69
CA GLY A 106 -4.38 -15.48 -7.26
C GLY A 106 -5.58 -14.61 -6.84
N THR A 107 -5.45 -13.75 -5.83
CA THR A 107 -6.49 -12.80 -5.44
C THR A 107 -6.38 -11.44 -6.15
N TYR A 108 -5.36 -11.27 -7.00
CA TYR A 108 -5.06 -10.03 -7.69
C TYR A 108 -5.22 -10.19 -9.20
N GLU A 109 -5.67 -9.13 -9.88
CA GLU A 109 -5.86 -9.14 -11.33
C GLU A 109 -4.84 -8.27 -12.09
N HIS A 110 -4.27 -7.25 -11.45
CA HIS A 110 -3.42 -6.26 -12.12
C HIS A 110 -2.10 -6.00 -11.39
N ILE A 111 -1.10 -5.59 -12.16
CA ILE A 111 0.11 -4.94 -11.66
C ILE A 111 0.04 -3.48 -12.10
N LEU A 112 0.13 -2.56 -11.15
CA LEU A 112 0.17 -1.13 -11.41
C LEU A 112 1.59 -0.61 -11.20
N LYS A 113 2.06 0.19 -12.14
CA LYS A 113 3.32 0.93 -12.02
C LYS A 113 3.05 2.39 -11.71
N VAL A 114 3.65 2.90 -10.64
CA VAL A 114 3.63 4.33 -10.30
C VAL A 114 4.35 5.13 -11.38
N THR A 115 3.66 6.06 -12.01
CA THR A 115 4.20 6.94 -13.07
C THR A 115 4.47 8.35 -12.54
N ALA A 116 3.69 8.83 -11.58
CA ALA A 116 3.91 10.11 -10.92
C ALA A 116 3.22 10.19 -9.54
N LEU A 117 3.76 11.05 -8.67
CA LEU A 117 3.12 11.54 -7.46
C LEU A 117 3.10 13.07 -7.57
N THR A 118 1.93 13.68 -7.68
CA THR A 118 1.81 15.11 -8.06
C THR A 118 0.68 15.80 -7.33
N ARG A 119 0.67 17.14 -7.30
CA ARG A 119 -0.47 17.94 -6.82
C ARG A 119 -1.38 18.45 -7.96
N GLY A 120 -0.99 18.22 -9.21
CA GLY A 120 -1.77 18.58 -10.39
C GLY A 120 -2.31 17.35 -11.11
N ASP A 121 -2.57 17.51 -12.41
CA ASP A 121 -3.05 16.41 -13.25
C ASP A 121 -1.98 15.35 -13.49
N CYS A 122 -2.43 14.11 -13.67
CA CYS A 122 -1.56 13.01 -14.05
C CYS A 122 -1.02 13.20 -15.47
N PRO A 123 0.29 12.98 -15.70
CA PRO A 123 0.84 12.97 -17.05
C PRO A 123 0.12 11.93 -17.92
N PRO A 124 -0.08 12.19 -19.22
CA PRO A 124 -0.68 11.21 -20.12
C PRO A 124 0.16 9.91 -20.15
N ALA A 125 -0.51 8.77 -20.00
CA ALA A 125 0.08 7.45 -20.12
C ALA A 125 -0.91 6.47 -20.75
N ASP A 126 -0.40 5.41 -21.37
CA ASP A 126 -1.23 4.29 -21.83
C ASP A 126 -1.82 3.55 -20.63
N ARG A 127 -3.09 3.12 -20.72
CA ARG A 127 -3.79 2.38 -19.65
C ARG A 127 -3.62 3.04 -18.26
N SER A 128 -3.69 4.37 -18.23
CA SER A 128 -3.48 5.17 -17.04
C SER A 128 -4.66 5.04 -16.07
N VAL A 129 -4.37 4.92 -14.79
CA VAL A 129 -5.36 4.96 -13.70
C VAL A 129 -4.79 5.83 -12.58
N ASP A 130 -5.62 6.68 -11.99
CA ASP A 130 -5.22 7.58 -10.91
C ASP A 130 -6.22 7.63 -9.76
N TRP A 131 -5.69 8.01 -8.59
CA TRP A 131 -6.45 8.20 -7.35
C TRP A 131 -5.97 9.46 -6.64
N ASP A 132 -6.89 10.10 -5.91
CA ASP A 132 -6.50 11.13 -4.95
C ASP A 132 -5.67 10.46 -3.84
N PHE A 133 -4.54 11.07 -3.52
CA PHE A 133 -3.53 10.51 -2.63
C PHE A 133 -2.79 11.63 -1.89
N ARG A 134 -3.01 11.73 -0.57
CA ARG A 134 -2.33 12.68 0.34
C ARG A 134 -2.39 14.15 -0.12
N GLY A 135 -3.58 14.60 -0.50
CA GLY A 135 -3.79 15.96 -1.01
C GLY A 135 -3.15 16.22 -2.38
N GLY A 136 -2.85 15.15 -3.12
CA GLY A 136 -2.40 15.16 -4.51
C GLY A 136 -3.01 13.97 -5.26
N LYS A 137 -2.28 13.47 -6.27
CA LYS A 137 -2.64 12.31 -7.08
C LYS A 137 -1.54 11.27 -7.09
N LEU A 138 -1.97 10.01 -6.97
CA LEU A 138 -1.21 8.82 -7.30
C LEU A 138 -1.52 8.45 -8.75
N CYS A 139 -0.56 8.68 -9.65
CA CYS A 139 -0.71 8.36 -11.06
C CYS A 139 -0.04 7.02 -11.36
N THR A 140 -0.76 6.14 -12.04
CA THR A 140 -0.27 4.81 -12.38
C THR A 140 -0.62 4.41 -13.81
N ARG A 141 -0.08 3.28 -14.25
CA ARG A 141 -0.55 2.55 -15.41
C ARG A 141 -0.51 1.06 -15.16
N ILE A 142 -1.39 0.32 -15.83
CA ILE A 142 -1.37 -1.15 -15.82
C ILE A 142 -0.22 -1.63 -16.72
N VAL A 143 0.63 -2.53 -16.20
CA VAL A 143 1.80 -3.09 -16.92
C VAL A 143 1.60 -4.52 -17.38
#